data_AF-A0A914F8R5-F1
#
_entry.id   AF-A0A914F8R5-F1
#
_cell.length_a   1.000
_cell.length_b   1.000
_cell.length_c   1.000
_cell.angle_alpha   90.00
_cell.angle_beta   90.00
_cell.angle_gamma   90.00
#
_symmetry.space_group_name_H-M   'P 1'
#
loop_
_entity.id
_entity.type
_entity.pdbx_description
1 polymer ?
#
loop_
_entity_poly.entity_id
_entity_poly.type
_entity_poly.pdbx_seq_one_letter_code
_entity_poly.pdbx_strand_id
1 'polypeptide(L)'
;MTPGNWSWTDNTTFDFKDWSTSEPKNLSMSCAAVTIQTGYWASSDCFKTKPYVCEISATPSYPVYANCSAGWMYFEPTHSCYVVSGYGQLFNNWTEAEKYCLSQNSHLVSLHNFDEIKFVSSAL
;
A
#
# COMPACT_ATOMS: atom_id res chain seq x y z
N MET A 1 0.18 7.14 19.42
CA MET A 1 -0.10 7.91 18.20
C MET A 1 -1.31 8.80 18.49
N THR A 2 -1.17 10.11 18.32
CA THR A 2 -2.27 11.07 18.49
C THR A 2 -3.36 10.81 17.45
N PRO A 3 -4.65 10.98 17.78
CA PRO A 3 -5.73 10.96 16.79
C PRO A 3 -5.44 11.97 15.67
N GLY A 4 -5.46 11.53 14.42
CA GLY A 4 -5.33 12.40 13.24
C GLY A 4 -3.94 12.55 12.62
N ASN A 5 -2.88 11.95 13.17
CA ASN A 5 -1.54 11.94 12.54
C ASN A 5 -1.31 10.62 11.78
N TRP A 6 -1.50 10.66 10.47
CA TRP A 6 -1.26 9.54 9.56
C TRP A 6 0.15 9.62 8.96
N SER A 7 0.76 8.47 8.72
CA SER A 7 2.09 8.34 8.10
C SER A 7 2.19 7.03 7.33
N TRP A 8 2.99 7.02 6.26
CA TRP A 8 3.34 5.80 5.54
C TRP A 8 4.40 4.97 6.27
N THR A 9 4.43 3.66 6.00
CA THR A 9 5.39 2.72 6.64
C THR A 9 6.79 2.83 6.08
N ASP A 10 6.91 3.24 4.82
CA ASP A 10 8.18 3.48 4.12
C ASP A 10 8.81 4.84 4.44
N ASN A 11 8.16 5.65 5.29
CA ASN A 11 8.54 7.02 5.66
C ASN A 11 8.48 8.04 4.51
N THR A 12 7.79 7.72 3.41
CA THR A 12 7.47 8.73 2.39
C THR A 12 6.53 9.79 2.95
N THR A 13 6.48 10.95 2.28
CA THR A 13 5.67 12.09 2.70
C THR A 13 4.18 11.75 2.66
N PHE A 14 3.44 12.13 3.70
CA PHE A 14 1.98 11.99 3.76
C PHE A 14 1.30 13.28 3.27
N ASP A 15 1.45 13.60 1.99
CA ASP A 15 0.93 14.83 1.35
C ASP A 15 -0.30 14.57 0.48
N PHE A 16 -0.33 13.45 -0.24
CA PHE A 16 -1.50 12.96 -0.95
C PHE A 16 -2.45 12.17 -0.03
N LYS A 17 -3.76 12.40 -0.19
CA LYS A 17 -4.81 11.71 0.56
C LYS A 17 -6.13 11.75 -0.19
N ASP A 18 -6.73 10.59 -0.40
CA ASP A 18 -8.01 10.45 -1.12
C ASP A 18 -9.04 9.71 -0.25
N TRP A 19 -9.34 10.27 0.92
CA TRP A 19 -10.31 9.72 1.85
C TRP A 19 -11.73 9.73 1.27
N SER A 20 -12.48 8.66 1.51
CA SER A 20 -13.91 8.61 1.24
C SER A 20 -14.66 9.67 2.07
N THR A 21 -15.89 9.99 1.65
CA THR A 21 -16.78 10.87 2.40
C THR A 21 -16.90 10.39 3.85
N SER A 22 -16.67 11.31 4.80
CA SER A 22 -16.70 11.06 6.26
C SER A 22 -15.58 10.16 6.82
N GLU A 23 -14.47 10.01 6.09
CA GLU A 23 -13.23 9.37 6.55
C GLU A 23 -12.10 10.41 6.71
N PRO A 24 -11.06 10.13 7.51
CA PRO A 24 -10.93 8.99 8.42
C PRO A 24 -11.84 9.15 9.65
N LYS A 25 -12.38 8.03 10.15
CA LYS A 25 -13.06 7.99 11.45
C LYS A 25 -12.05 8.11 12.60
N ASN A 26 -12.48 8.65 13.72
CA ASN A 26 -11.67 8.72 14.94
C ASN A 26 -11.73 7.39 15.71
N LEU A 27 -11.08 6.34 15.17
CA LEU A 27 -10.96 5.04 15.84
C LEU A 27 -9.59 4.94 16.53
N SER A 28 -9.56 4.35 17.71
CA SER A 28 -8.31 3.95 18.37
C SER A 28 -7.64 2.84 17.55
N MET A 29 -6.35 3.01 17.21
CA MET A 29 -5.56 2.05 16.42
C MET A 29 -6.15 1.81 15.01
N SER A 30 -6.27 2.89 14.24
CA SER A 30 -6.73 2.83 12.85
C SER A 30 -5.58 2.60 11.87
N CYS A 31 -5.86 1.82 10.83
CA CYS A 31 -5.03 1.67 9.64
C CYS A 31 -5.80 2.18 8.42
N ALA A 32 -5.10 2.58 7.36
CA ALA A 32 -5.75 2.98 6.11
C ALA A 32 -5.97 1.74 5.23
N ALA A 33 -7.11 1.70 4.53
CA ALA A 33 -7.38 0.70 3.51
C ALA A 33 -8.00 1.37 2.30
N VAL A 34 -7.63 0.90 1.10
CA VAL A 34 -8.24 1.33 -0.16
C VAL A 34 -9.44 0.44 -0.46
N THR A 35 -10.53 1.06 -0.88
CA THR A 35 -11.70 0.35 -1.41
C THR A 35 -11.48 0.09 -2.89
N ILE A 36 -11.24 -1.18 -3.28
CA ILE A 36 -10.92 -1.58 -4.67
C ILE A 36 -11.96 -1.06 -5.68
N GLN A 37 -13.24 -1.04 -5.29
CA GLN A 37 -14.34 -0.61 -6.15
C GLN A 37 -14.30 0.89 -6.49
N THR A 38 -13.72 1.72 -5.62
CA THR A 38 -13.82 3.19 -5.73
C THR A 38 -12.48 3.90 -5.71
N GLY A 39 -11.38 3.24 -5.33
CA GLY A 39 -10.06 3.85 -5.14
C GLY A 39 -9.92 4.70 -3.86
N TYR A 40 -11.03 5.10 -3.24
CA TYR A 40 -11.03 5.89 -2.00
C TYR A 40 -10.51 5.14 -0.77
N TRP A 41 -9.90 5.90 0.13
CA TRP A 41 -9.35 5.40 1.38
C TRP A 41 -10.38 5.46 2.50
N ALA A 42 -10.31 4.50 3.41
CA ALA A 42 -11.10 4.51 4.64
C ALA A 42 -10.23 4.08 5.83
N SER A 43 -10.53 4.64 7.00
CA SER A 43 -9.99 4.10 8.24
C SER A 43 -10.60 2.72 8.50
N SER A 44 -9.74 1.78 8.86
CA SER A 44 -10.11 0.40 9.16
C SER A 44 -9.44 -0.03 10.46
N ASP A 45 -10.10 -0.96 11.14
CA ASP A 45 -9.48 -1.76 12.18
C ASP A 45 -8.26 -2.50 11.61
N CYS A 46 -7.09 -2.26 12.22
CA CYS A 46 -5.81 -2.86 11.84
C CYS A 46 -5.75 -4.38 12.04
N PHE A 47 -6.65 -4.96 12.83
CA PHE A 47 -6.69 -6.40 13.14
C PHE A 47 -7.68 -7.18 12.28
N LYS A 48 -8.19 -6.55 11.22
CA LYS A 48 -9.05 -7.24 10.24
C LYS A 48 -8.21 -7.96 9.20
N THR A 49 -8.58 -9.22 8.97
CA THR A 49 -8.05 -10.03 7.89
C THR A 49 -8.38 -9.40 6.52
N LYS A 50 -7.35 -9.05 5.75
CA LYS A 50 -7.45 -8.36 4.45
C LYS A 50 -6.33 -8.79 3.49
N PRO A 51 -6.51 -8.64 2.16
CA PRO A 51 -5.38 -8.58 1.24
C PRO A 51 -4.60 -7.27 1.44
N TYR A 52 -3.32 -7.32 1.13
CA TYR A 52 -2.41 -6.18 1.22
C TYR A 52 -1.54 -6.09 -0.05
N VAL A 53 -1.00 -4.90 -0.31
CA VAL A 53 -0.12 -4.64 -1.44
C VAL A 53 1.23 -4.21 -0.88
N CYS A 54 2.30 -4.85 -1.34
CA CYS A 54 3.67 -4.43 -1.05
C CYS A 54 4.22 -3.61 -2.22
N GLU A 55 5.07 -2.64 -1.90
CA GLU A 55 5.76 -1.76 -2.84
C GLU A 55 7.25 -1.72 -2.53
N ILE A 56 8.06 -1.77 -3.59
CA ILE A 56 9.50 -1.50 -3.54
C ILE A 56 9.87 -0.51 -4.65
N SER A 57 10.50 0.61 -4.28
CA SER A 57 11.07 1.53 -5.27
C SER A 57 12.18 0.82 -6.04
N ALA A 58 12.09 0.81 -7.37
CA ALA A 58 13.15 0.26 -8.20
C ALA A 58 14.36 1.20 -8.11
N THR A 59 15.44 0.78 -7.46
CA THR A 59 16.65 1.63 -7.43
C THR A 59 17.17 1.81 -8.86
N PRO A 60 17.60 3.01 -9.26
CA PRO A 60 18.16 3.28 -10.58
C PRO A 60 19.56 2.67 -10.82
N SER A 61 19.96 1.68 -10.02
CA SER A 61 21.36 1.21 -9.96
C SER A 61 21.76 0.22 -11.07
N TYR A 62 20.89 -0.09 -12.05
CA TYR A 62 21.28 -0.82 -13.26
C TYR A 62 20.51 -0.32 -14.50
N PRO A 63 21.15 -0.18 -15.67
CA PRO A 63 20.57 0.40 -16.88
C PRO A 63 19.65 -0.60 -17.63
N VAL A 64 18.89 -1.39 -16.90
CA VAL A 64 18.06 -2.45 -17.46
C VAL A 64 16.66 -2.21 -16.96
N TYR A 65 15.77 -1.81 -17.87
CA TYR A 65 14.32 -1.81 -17.77
C TYR A 65 13.83 -2.59 -16.55
N ALA A 66 13.14 -1.91 -15.63
CA ALA A 66 12.72 -2.42 -14.34
C ALA A 66 12.10 -3.84 -14.44
N ASN A 67 12.97 -4.85 -14.32
CA ASN A 67 12.56 -6.24 -14.24
C ASN A 67 12.23 -6.48 -12.78
N CYS A 68 11.00 -6.15 -12.41
CA CYS A 68 10.46 -6.57 -11.13
C CYS A 68 10.58 -8.11 -11.02
N SER A 69 10.81 -8.59 -9.80
CA SER A 69 10.85 -10.04 -9.53
C SER A 69 9.57 -10.71 -10.05
N ALA A 70 9.66 -12.00 -10.39
CA ALA A 70 8.48 -12.74 -10.87
C ALA A 70 7.28 -12.59 -9.91
N GLY A 71 6.12 -12.21 -10.46
CA GLY A 71 4.90 -11.94 -9.68
C GLY A 71 4.71 -10.48 -9.26
N TRP A 72 5.72 -9.62 -9.43
CA TRP A 72 5.63 -8.19 -9.18
C TRP A 72 5.32 -7.42 -10.48
N MET A 73 4.52 -6.37 -10.36
CA MET A 73 4.08 -5.51 -11.45
C MET A 73 4.83 -4.18 -11.40
N TYR A 74 5.45 -3.78 -12.52
CA TYR A 74 6.13 -2.50 -12.64
C TYR A 74 5.14 -1.39 -12.98
N PHE A 75 5.22 -0.25 -12.27
CA PHE A 75 4.55 0.98 -12.66
C PHE A 75 5.59 2.05 -12.99
N GLU A 76 5.68 2.40 -14.27
CA GLU A 76 6.66 3.36 -14.76
C GLU A 76 6.56 4.75 -14.11
N PRO A 77 5.35 5.33 -13.89
CA PRO A 77 5.23 6.67 -13.31
C PRO A 77 5.84 6.83 -11.91
N THR A 78 5.80 5.77 -11.09
CA THR A 78 6.40 5.79 -9.73
C THR A 78 7.80 5.17 -9.70
N HIS A 79 8.22 4.52 -10.79
CA HIS A 79 9.42 3.69 -10.83
C HIS A 79 9.43 2.63 -9.71
N SER A 80 8.25 2.10 -9.34
CA SER A 80 8.11 1.11 -8.28
C SER A 80 7.58 -0.23 -8.81
N CYS A 81 7.88 -1.30 -8.07
CA CYS A 81 7.31 -2.62 -8.26
C CYS A 81 6.27 -2.89 -7.17
N TYR A 82 5.14 -3.47 -7.56
CA TYR A 82 4.01 -3.75 -6.68
C TYR A 82 3.65 -5.24 -6.71
N VAL A 83 3.28 -5.81 -5.56
CA VAL A 83 2.72 -7.16 -5.51
C VAL A 83 1.55 -7.20 -4.54
N VAL A 84 0.47 -7.84 -4.98
CA VAL A 84 -0.66 -8.19 -4.12
C VAL A 84 -0.31 -9.45 -3.36
N SER A 85 -0.50 -9.47 -2.04
CA SER A 85 -0.46 -10.70 -1.25
C SER A 85 -1.44 -11.71 -1.87
N GLY A 86 -0.92 -12.78 -2.48
CA GLY A 86 -1.70 -13.62 -3.39
C GLY A 86 -2.98 -14.20 -2.80
N TYR A 87 -3.91 -14.65 -3.65
CA TYR A 87 -5.15 -15.33 -3.25
C TYR A 87 -4.85 -16.47 -2.26
N GLY A 88 -5.12 -16.23 -0.97
CA GLY A 88 -4.88 -17.19 0.13
C GLY A 88 -3.89 -16.72 1.20
N GLN A 89 -3.06 -15.71 0.93
CA GLN A 89 -2.21 -15.04 1.93
C GLN A 89 -2.95 -13.83 2.49
N LEU A 90 -3.97 -14.10 3.29
CA LEU A 90 -4.62 -13.08 4.10
C LEU A 90 -3.86 -12.92 5.41
N PHE A 91 -3.43 -11.70 5.72
CA PHE A 91 -2.78 -11.42 6.99
C PHE A 91 -3.83 -11.09 8.04
N ASN A 92 -3.65 -11.56 9.28
CA ASN A 92 -4.63 -11.35 10.35
C ASN A 92 -4.61 -9.92 10.87
N ASN A 93 -3.52 -9.18 10.61
CA ASN A 93 -3.40 -7.79 10.98
C ASN A 93 -2.39 -7.06 10.09
N TRP A 94 -2.48 -5.74 10.10
CA TRP A 94 -1.62 -4.83 9.37
C TRP A 94 -0.13 -5.00 9.71
N THR A 95 0.20 -5.26 10.98
CA THR A 95 1.59 -5.44 11.43
C THR A 95 2.24 -6.69 10.82
N GLU A 96 1.47 -7.78 10.69
CA GLU A 96 1.93 -8.99 10.00
C GLU A 96 2.12 -8.76 8.50
N ALA A 97 1.23 -7.99 7.88
CA ALA A 97 1.34 -7.63 6.47
C ALA A 97 2.60 -6.79 6.19
N GLU A 98 2.89 -5.78 7.04
CA GLU A 98 4.12 -4.99 6.92
C GLU A 98 5.36 -5.85 7.13
N LYS A 99 5.37 -6.75 8.12
CA LYS A 99 6.47 -7.71 8.31
C LYS A 99 6.70 -8.60 7.08
N TYR A 100 5.64 -9.00 6.41
CA TYR A 100 5.75 -9.75 5.17
C TYR A 100 6.38 -8.91 4.05
N CYS A 101 5.93 -7.67 3.83
CA CYS A 101 6.56 -6.79 2.84
C CYS A 101 8.04 -6.55 3.17
N LEU A 102 8.38 -6.32 4.44
CA LEU A 102 9.76 -6.17 4.90
C LEU A 102 10.61 -7.41 4.60
N SER A 103 10.04 -8.62 4.70
CA SER A 103 10.74 -9.87 4.33
C SER A 103 11.10 -9.96 2.85
N GLN A 104 10.41 -9.19 1.99
CA GLN A 104 10.68 -9.04 0.56
C GLN A 104 11.52 -7.79 0.24
N ASN A 105 12.11 -7.16 1.26
CA ASN A 105 12.85 -5.90 1.14
C ASN A 105 11.99 -4.75 0.58
N SER A 106 10.71 -4.75 0.95
CA SER A 106 9.67 -3.83 0.50
C SER A 106 8.87 -3.29 1.70
N HIS A 107 7.91 -2.41 1.47
CA HIS A 107 6.97 -1.92 2.49
C HIS A 107 5.54 -2.13 2.03
N LEU A 108 4.55 -2.01 2.91
CA LEU A 108 3.18 -1.77 2.48
C LEU A 108 3.13 -0.54 1.56
N VAL A 109 2.31 -0.62 0.52
CA VAL A 109 2.20 0.43 -0.49
C VAL A 109 1.93 1.81 0.12
N SER A 110 2.63 2.82 -0.38
CA SER A 110 2.34 4.22 -0.13
C SER A 110 1.78 4.86 -1.39
N LEU A 111 0.63 5.52 -1.28
CA LEU A 111 -0.13 6.00 -2.44
C LEU A 111 -0.02 7.52 -2.54
N HIS A 112 0.59 7.98 -3.61
CA HIS A 112 1.00 9.37 -3.80
C HIS A 112 0.23 10.10 -4.90
N ASN A 113 -0.55 9.39 -5.71
CA ASN A 113 -1.37 9.99 -6.77
C ASN A 113 -2.52 9.07 -7.24
N PHE A 114 -3.43 9.64 -8.04
CA PHE A 114 -4.58 8.92 -8.57
C PHE A 114 -4.22 7.81 -9.57
N ASP A 115 -3.15 7.97 -10.35
CA ASP A 115 -2.79 6.97 -11.36
C ASP A 115 -2.20 5.73 -10.71
N GLU A 116 -1.45 5.90 -9.61
CA GLU A 116 -0.99 4.84 -8.74
C GLU A 116 -2.16 4.08 -8.09
N ILE A 117 -3.16 4.79 -7.53
CA ILE A 117 -4.38 4.17 -6.99
C ILE A 117 -5.08 3.30 -8.05
N LYS A 118 -5.27 3.84 -9.26
CA LYS A 118 -5.90 3.09 -10.36
C LYS A 118 -5.08 1.86 -10.73
N PHE A 119 -3.76 2.00 -10.79
CA PHE A 119 -2.85 0.90 -11.09
C PHE A 119 -2.98 -0.23 -10.06
N VAL A 120 -2.80 0.06 -8.76
CA VAL A 120 -2.90 -0.97 -7.71
C VAL A 120 -4.30 -1.56 -7.57
N SER A 121 -5.35 -0.76 -7.78
CA SER A 121 -6.73 -1.24 -7.70
C SER A 121 -7.11 -2.13 -8.89
N SER A 122 -6.46 -1.97 -10.05
CA SER A 122 -6.66 -2.84 -11.21
C SER A 122 -5.97 -4.21 -11.09
N ALA A 123 -5.03 -4.34 -10.14
CA ALA A 123 -4.27 -5.56 -9.87
C ALA A 123 -4.98 -6.50 -8.87
N LEU A 124 -6.08 -6.05 -8.26
CA LEU A 124 -6.84 -6.71 -7.18
C LEU A 124 -8.19 -7.22 -7.68
#